data_AF-A0A7C1Q117-F1
#
_entry.id   AF-A0A7C1Q117-F1
#
_cell.length_a   1.000
_cell.length_b   1.000
_cell.length_c   1.000
_cell.angle_alpha   90.00
_cell.angle_beta   90.00
_cell.angle_gamma   90.00
#
_symmetry.space_group_name_H-M   'P 1'
#
loop_
_entity.id
_entity.type
_entity.pdbx_description
1 polymer ?
#
loop_
_entity_poly.entity_id
_entity_poly.type
_entity_poly.pdbx_seq_one_letter_code
_entity_poly.pdbx_strand_id
1 'polypeptide(L)'
;MEVYHSDNSGNRVPPHPNLANTVAASGQTKATGTAGDDLTLTVVAGATYALTGIGTAVLISITGVTSTAANIEWVAPVNTTIIIKIPIGVTTLYFEGDTGTKNVYISKLAGI
;
A
#
# COMPACT_ATOMS: atom_id res chain seq x y z
N MET A 1 12.68 -32.67 -6.14
CA MET A 1 12.27 -31.97 -4.91
C MET A 1 12.53 -30.51 -5.15
N GLU A 2 11.47 -29.69 -5.23
CA GLU A 2 11.59 -28.26 -5.55
C GLU A 2 11.62 -27.46 -4.25
N VAL A 3 12.59 -26.55 -4.08
CA VAL A 3 12.77 -25.73 -2.88
C VAL A 3 12.08 -24.39 -3.10
N TYR A 4 10.96 -24.16 -2.43
CA TYR A 4 10.28 -22.85 -2.44
C TYR A 4 10.83 -21.95 -1.33
N HIS A 5 11.07 -20.67 -1.62
CA HIS A 5 11.24 -19.67 -0.58
C HIS A 5 9.92 -19.54 0.18
N SER A 6 9.93 -19.91 1.45
CA SER A 6 8.76 -19.83 2.33
C SER A 6 9.12 -18.99 3.55
N ASP A 7 8.17 -18.23 4.09
CA ASP A 7 8.36 -17.57 5.37
C ASP A 7 8.34 -18.58 6.53
N ASN A 8 8.60 -18.11 7.75
CA ASN A 8 8.62 -18.96 8.96
C ASN A 8 7.24 -19.56 9.32
N SER A 9 6.18 -19.22 8.58
CA SER A 9 4.84 -19.77 8.72
C SER A 9 4.46 -20.69 7.55
N GLY A 10 5.40 -21.00 6.65
CA GLY A 10 5.20 -21.91 5.53
C GLY A 10 4.52 -21.28 4.32
N ASN A 11 4.35 -19.96 4.30
CA ASN A 11 3.73 -19.26 3.17
C ASN A 11 4.75 -19.08 2.05
N ARG A 12 4.34 -19.31 0.81
CA ARG A 12 5.19 -19.07 -0.36
C ARG A 12 5.49 -17.58 -0.46
N VAL A 13 6.77 -17.23 -0.31
CA VAL A 13 7.26 -15.89 -0.53
C VAL A 13 7.81 -15.83 -1.95
N PRO A 14 7.40 -14.85 -2.75
CA PRO A 14 7.98 -14.67 -4.07
C PRO A 14 9.47 -14.37 -3.94
N PRO A 15 10.33 -14.87 -4.86
CA PRO A 15 11.77 -14.63 -4.80
C PRO A 15 12.15 -13.15 -5.06
N HIS A 16 11.19 -12.30 -5.42
CA HIS A 16 11.39 -10.88 -5.68
C HIS A 16 10.33 -10.03 -4.95
N PRO A 17 10.70 -8.91 -4.30
CA PRO A 17 9.74 -8.00 -3.64
C PRO A 17 8.68 -7.37 -4.57
N ASN A 18 8.78 -7.60 -5.88
CA ASN A 18 7.84 -7.09 -6.89
C ASN A 18 6.81 -8.14 -7.33
N LEU A 19 6.90 -9.37 -6.81
CA LEU A 19 6.05 -10.50 -7.22
C LEU A 19 4.97 -10.78 -6.17
N ALA A 20 4.26 -9.76 -5.69
CA ALA A 20 3.20 -9.91 -4.70
C ALA A 20 2.17 -11.01 -5.07
N ASN A 21 1.92 -11.97 -4.16
CA ASN A 21 0.82 -12.93 -4.31
C ASN A 21 -0.51 -12.26 -3.96
N THR A 22 -1.09 -11.57 -4.95
CA THR A 22 -2.27 -10.74 -4.74
C THR A 22 -3.56 -11.55 -4.78
N VAL A 23 -4.57 -11.13 -4.02
CA VAL A 23 -5.94 -11.62 -4.16
C VAL A 23 -6.48 -11.12 -5.50
N ALA A 24 -6.99 -12.03 -6.32
CA ALA A 24 -7.61 -11.68 -7.60
C ALA A 24 -8.71 -10.62 -7.40
N ALA A 25 -8.79 -9.65 -8.32
CA ALA A 25 -9.75 -8.55 -8.30
C ALA A 25 -9.68 -7.62 -7.06
N SER A 26 -8.61 -7.66 -6.27
CA SER A 26 -8.43 -6.77 -5.10
C SER A 26 -7.69 -5.46 -5.40
N GLY A 27 -7.29 -5.25 -6.66
CA GLY A 27 -6.57 -4.06 -7.09
C GLY A 27 -7.42 -2.80 -6.97
N GLN A 28 -6.86 -1.74 -6.40
CA GLN A 28 -7.46 -0.42 -6.34
C GLN A 28 -6.44 0.63 -6.79
N THR A 29 -6.91 1.65 -7.49
CA THR A 29 -6.08 2.77 -7.95
C THR A 29 -6.74 4.08 -7.56
N LYS A 30 -5.94 5.03 -7.08
CA LYS A 30 -6.36 6.41 -6.92
C LYS A 30 -5.37 7.37 -7.55
N ALA A 31 -5.90 8.32 -8.32
CA ALA A 31 -5.15 9.41 -8.88
C ALA A 31 -5.39 10.68 -8.05
N THR A 32 -4.34 11.42 -7.70
CA THR A 32 -4.43 12.79 -7.16
C THR A 32 -4.17 13.77 -8.28
N GLY A 33 -4.90 14.89 -8.31
CA GLY A 33 -4.71 15.95 -9.30
C GLY A 33 -3.78 17.05 -8.79
N THR A 34 -3.83 17.32 -7.49
CA THR A 34 -3.17 18.45 -6.82
C THR A 34 -2.38 17.97 -5.59
N ALA A 35 -1.33 18.69 -5.22
CA ALA A 35 -0.65 18.50 -3.93
C ALA A 35 -1.57 18.96 -2.79
N GLY A 36 -1.61 18.21 -1.67
CA GLY A 36 -2.54 18.48 -0.57
C GLY A 36 -3.94 17.88 -0.73
N ASP A 37 -4.20 17.12 -1.80
CA ASP A 37 -5.46 16.38 -1.96
C ASP A 37 -5.46 15.13 -1.05
N ASP A 38 -6.27 15.16 0.01
CA ASP A 38 -6.48 14.02 0.89
C ASP A 38 -7.45 13.03 0.23
N LEU A 39 -6.91 11.90 -0.25
CA LEU A 39 -7.71 10.85 -0.87
C LEU A 39 -7.87 9.66 0.06
N THR A 40 -9.00 8.97 -0.06
CA THR A 40 -9.28 7.76 0.72
C THR A 40 -9.40 6.51 -0.16
N LEU A 41 -8.89 5.38 0.32
CA LEU A 41 -9.24 4.04 -0.17
C LEU A 41 -9.85 3.19 0.94
N THR A 42 -10.84 2.40 0.57
CA THR A 42 -11.41 1.39 1.46
C THR A 42 -10.51 0.17 1.50
N VAL A 43 -10.11 -0.23 2.70
CA VAL A 43 -9.28 -1.40 2.96
C VAL A 43 -9.97 -2.35 3.92
N VAL A 44 -9.53 -3.61 3.91
CA VAL A 44 -10.00 -4.61 4.86
C VAL A 44 -9.14 -4.52 6.11
N ALA A 45 -9.78 -4.28 7.26
CA ALA A 45 -9.10 -4.30 8.56
C ALA A 45 -8.32 -5.60 8.77
N GLY A 46 -7.08 -5.50 9.25
CA GLY A 46 -6.23 -6.66 9.46
C GLY A 46 -5.68 -7.31 8.19
N ALA A 47 -5.97 -6.82 6.98
CA ALA A 47 -5.37 -7.37 5.76
C ALA A 47 -3.98 -6.76 5.47
N THR A 48 -3.16 -7.50 4.73
CA THR A 48 -1.87 -7.01 4.23
C THR A 48 -2.05 -6.56 2.79
N TYR A 49 -1.43 -5.44 2.41
CA TYR A 49 -1.47 -4.88 1.06
C TYR A 49 -0.07 -4.65 0.53
N ALA A 50 0.13 -4.92 -0.76
CA ALA A 50 1.23 -4.33 -1.53
C ALA A 50 0.76 -3.00 -2.11
N LEU A 51 1.57 -1.96 -1.95
CA LEU A 51 1.27 -0.61 -2.37
C LEU A 51 2.43 -0.05 -3.18
N THR A 52 2.13 0.59 -4.31
CA THR A 52 3.11 1.25 -5.17
C THR A 52 2.69 2.69 -5.44
N GLY A 53 3.58 3.63 -5.15
CA GLY A 53 3.44 5.02 -5.61
C GLY A 53 4.03 5.20 -7.00
N ILE A 54 3.31 5.85 -7.93
CA ILE A 54 3.76 6.10 -9.30
C ILE A 54 3.92 7.60 -9.54
N GLY A 55 5.05 7.96 -10.17
CA GLY A 55 5.40 9.33 -10.53
C GLY A 55 6.14 10.10 -9.43
N THR A 56 5.80 9.86 -8.16
CA THR A 56 6.46 10.48 -6.99
C THR A 56 6.09 9.70 -5.72
N ALA A 57 6.71 10.02 -4.58
CA ALA A 57 6.42 9.37 -3.32
C ALA A 57 4.99 9.65 -2.85
N VAL A 58 4.39 8.67 -2.17
CA VAL A 58 3.02 8.76 -1.62
C VAL A 58 3.08 8.63 -0.10
N LEU A 59 2.44 9.57 0.59
CA LEU A 59 2.30 9.58 2.05
C LEU A 59 1.00 8.85 2.42
N ILE A 60 1.04 8.03 3.47
CA ILE A 60 -0.07 7.15 3.84
C ILE A 60 -0.31 7.21 5.36
N SER A 61 -1.58 7.21 5.76
CA SER A 61 -2.01 7.19 7.17
C SER A 61 -3.37 6.50 7.34
N ILE A 62 -3.66 6.02 8.55
CA ILE A 62 -4.99 5.54 8.95
C ILE A 62 -5.86 6.62 9.61
N THR A 63 -5.29 7.76 10.01
CA THR A 63 -6.00 8.82 10.75
C THR A 63 -6.26 10.08 9.92
N GLY A 64 -5.68 10.15 8.71
CA GLY A 64 -5.63 11.33 7.86
C GLY A 64 -4.18 11.65 7.53
N VAL A 65 -3.90 12.01 6.28
CA VAL A 65 -2.60 12.57 5.88
C VAL A 65 -2.80 14.04 5.59
N THR A 66 -1.86 14.88 6.01
CA THR A 66 -1.61 16.18 5.40
C THR A 66 -0.10 16.35 5.36
N SER A 67 0.45 16.97 4.31
CA SER A 67 1.90 17.06 4.03
C SER A 67 2.65 17.89 5.07
N THR A 68 1.93 18.40 6.07
CA THR A 68 2.41 19.21 7.18
C THR A 68 2.16 18.56 8.55
N ALA A 69 1.39 17.46 8.63
CA ALA A 69 1.07 16.79 9.89
C ALA A 69 2.00 15.60 10.19
N ALA A 70 2.29 15.39 11.47
CA ALA A 70 3.09 14.29 11.99
C ALA A 70 2.40 12.90 11.91
N ASN A 71 1.30 12.77 11.17
CA ASN A 71 0.47 11.56 11.11
C ASN A 71 0.86 10.62 9.95
N ILE A 72 2.01 10.86 9.31
CA ILE A 72 2.54 10.00 8.25
C ILE A 72 3.04 8.70 8.89
N GLU A 73 2.32 7.62 8.65
CA GLU A 73 2.64 6.30 9.20
C GLU A 73 3.49 5.48 8.23
N TRP A 74 3.24 5.65 6.93
CA TRP A 74 4.02 4.99 5.89
C TRP A 74 4.32 5.95 4.74
N VAL A 75 5.47 5.72 4.11
CA VAL A 75 5.89 6.40 2.89
C VAL A 75 6.20 5.34 1.86
N ALA A 76 5.55 5.43 0.71
CA ALA A 76 5.89 4.64 -0.46
C ALA A 76 6.78 5.48 -1.37
N PRO A 77 8.08 5.14 -1.51
CA PRO A 77 8.96 5.85 -2.43
C PRO A 77 8.46 5.74 -3.87
N VAL A 78 8.90 6.67 -4.71
CA VAL A 78 8.54 6.67 -6.14
C VAL A 78 8.88 5.33 -6.79
N ASN A 79 7.91 4.79 -7.54
CA ASN A 79 8.00 3.55 -8.30
C ASN A 79 8.46 2.34 -7.48
N THR A 80 8.26 2.37 -6.16
CA THR A 80 8.69 1.33 -5.25
C THR A 80 7.45 0.71 -4.60
N THR A 81 7.44 -0.62 -4.52
CA THR A 81 6.40 -1.36 -3.82
C THR A 81 6.79 -1.55 -2.36
N ILE A 82 5.90 -1.14 -1.45
CA ILE A 82 6.00 -1.45 -0.02
C ILE A 82 4.89 -2.41 0.38
N ILE A 83 5.12 -3.14 1.46
CA ILE A 83 4.12 -4.03 2.05
C ILE A 83 3.69 -3.42 3.39
N ILE A 84 2.38 -3.20 3.55
CA ILE A 84 1.81 -2.65 4.78
C ILE A 84 0.73 -3.59 5.34
N LYS A 85 0.67 -3.68 6.67
CA LYS A 85 -0.40 -4.39 7.38
C LYS A 85 -1.39 -3.35 7.92
N ILE A 86 -2.65 -3.48 7.53
CA ILE A 86 -3.71 -2.61 8.04
C ILE A 86 -4.02 -3.01 9.48
N PRO A 87 -4.04 -2.07 10.44
CA PRO A 87 -4.46 -2.36 11.80
C PRO A 87 -5.88 -2.92 11.88
N ILE A 88 -6.17 -3.67 12.95
CA ILE A 88 -7.52 -4.14 13.25
C ILE A 88 -8.43 -2.94 13.52
N GLY A 89 -9.66 -2.98 13.01
CA GLY A 89 -10.63 -1.90 13.15
C GLY A 89 -10.48 -0.75 12.15
N VAL A 90 -9.39 -0.69 11.37
CA VAL A 90 -9.18 0.33 10.34
C VAL A 90 -9.70 -0.16 8.99
N THR A 91 -10.62 0.58 8.40
CA THR A 91 -11.21 0.26 7.08
C THR A 91 -10.93 1.32 6.02
N THR A 92 -10.21 2.37 6.38
CA THR A 92 -9.90 3.50 5.50
C THR A 92 -8.41 3.80 5.58
N LEU A 93 -7.77 3.93 4.43
CA LEU A 93 -6.45 4.54 4.31
C LEU A 93 -6.58 5.89 3.64
N TYR A 94 -5.79 6.84 4.14
CA TYR A 94 -5.65 8.17 3.59
C TYR A 94 -4.33 8.26 2.83
N PHE A 95 -4.36 8.94 1.68
CA PHE A 95 -3.20 9.12 0.80
C PHE A 95 -3.11 10.56 0.37
N GLU A 96 -1.88 11.03 0.30
CA GLU A 96 -1.57 12.35 -0.18
C GLU A 96 -0.30 12.30 -1.02
N GLY A 97 -0.30 13.15 -2.03
CA GLY A 97 0.88 13.46 -2.78
C GLY A 97 1.68 14.62 -2.20
N ASP A 98 2.97 14.39 -1.95
CA ASP A 98 3.90 15.49 -1.60
C ASP A 98 4.10 16.56 -2.71
N THR A 99 3.80 16.24 -3.99
CA THR A 99 4.08 17.08 -5.18
C THR A 99 3.27 16.66 -6.43
N GLY A 100 2.29 17.44 -6.90
CA GLY A 100 1.64 17.28 -8.22
C GLY A 100 0.69 16.08 -8.41
N THR A 101 0.39 15.74 -9.67
CA THR A 101 -0.54 14.66 -10.08
C THR A 101 0.10 13.28 -9.91
N LYS A 102 -0.56 12.35 -9.21
CA LYS A 102 0.03 11.04 -8.85
C LYS A 102 -0.95 9.89 -8.98
N ASN A 103 -0.43 8.66 -9.00
CA ASN A 103 -1.25 7.47 -8.86
C ASN A 103 -0.71 6.58 -7.74
N VAL A 104 -1.58 6.12 -6.85
CA VAL A 104 -1.31 5.01 -5.93
C VAL A 104 -2.03 3.77 -6.42
N TYR A 105 -1.33 2.64 -6.41
CA TYR A 105 -1.88 1.33 -6.70
C TYR A 105 -1.75 0.46 -5.45
N ILE A 106 -2.85 -0.13 -5.00
CA ILE A 106 -2.82 -1.11 -3.92
C ILE A 106 -3.45 -2.41 -4.36
N SER A 107 -2.95 -3.51 -3.82
CA SER A 107 -3.53 -4.84 -4.00
C SER A 107 -3.47 -5.60 -2.69
N LYS A 108 -4.58 -6.23 -2.32
CA LYS A 108 -4.62 -7.05 -1.11
C LYS A 108 -3.76 -8.29 -1.37
N LEU A 109 -2.91 -8.64 -0.43
CA LEU A 109 -2.15 -9.88 -0.49
C LEU A 109 -3.05 -11.03 -0.05
N ALA A 110 -2.94 -12.17 -0.73
CA ALA A 110 -3.59 -13.40 -0.32
C ALA A 110 -3.20 -13.68 1.14
N GLY A 111 -4.22 -13.94 1.95
CA GLY A 111 -4.04 -14.15 3.38
C GLY A 111 -3.08 -15.29 3.65
N ILE A 112 -2.16 -15.00 4.57
CA ILE A 112 -1.69 -15.93 5.60
C ILE A 112 -2.89 -16.27 6.48
#